data_AF-A0A815VXI9-F1
#
_entry.id   AF-A0A815VXI9-F1
#
_cell.length_a   1.000
_cell.length_b   1.000
_cell.length_c   1.000
_cell.angle_alpha   90.00
_cell.angle_beta   90.00
_cell.angle_gamma   90.00
#
_symmetry.space_group_name_H-M   'P 1'
#
loop_
_entity.id
_entity.type
_entity.pdbx_description
1 polymer ?
#
loop_
_entity_poly.entity_id
_entity_poly.type
_entity_poly.pdbx_seq_one_letter_code
_entity_poly.pdbx_strand_id
1 'polypeptide(L)'
;MPSISHREFIHSRFEIVWDLLVDTIEHPDKYLSNVKSVNISERHNEEFIREIIFENDEHLKEFIVQDKVHGAIICQLKDHLKYNGDTVISLRSTNNVYENELDYKLQWLSKDPSTIEDTQEETAALRQQLESAAFEIKATAENLQDRRGSRENIL
;
A
#
# COMPACT_ATOMS: atom_id res chain seq x y z
N MET A 1 6.16 -17.13 -9.52
CA MET A 1 5.79 -16.42 -8.28
C MET A 1 4.28 -16.40 -8.21
N PRO A 2 3.67 -16.88 -7.12
CA PRO A 2 2.28 -16.59 -6.81
C PRO A 2 1.99 -15.08 -6.88
N SER A 3 0.74 -14.74 -7.21
CA SER A 3 0.30 -13.36 -7.23
C SER A 3 -1.18 -13.24 -6.90
N ILE A 4 -1.52 -12.17 -6.20
CA ILE A 4 -2.90 -11.75 -5.94
C ILE A 4 -3.05 -10.27 -6.29
N SER A 5 -4.26 -9.87 -6.61
CA SER A 5 -4.59 -8.48 -6.85
C SER A 5 -6.00 -8.17 -6.36
N HIS A 6 -6.21 -6.94 -5.92
CA HIS A 6 -7.52 -6.40 -5.58
C HIS A 6 -7.68 -5.03 -6.20
N ARG A 7 -8.91 -4.71 -6.58
CA ARG A 7 -9.26 -3.44 -7.21
C ARG A 7 -10.44 -2.80 -6.50
N GLU A 8 -10.31 -1.51 -6.25
CA GLU A 8 -11.38 -0.67 -5.72
C GLU A 8 -11.58 0.57 -6.58
N PHE A 9 -12.84 1.00 -6.68
CA PHE A 9 -13.19 2.33 -7.19
C PHE A 9 -13.39 3.27 -6.00
N ILE A 10 -12.77 4.45 -6.07
CA ILE A 10 -12.74 5.45 -5.01
C ILE A 10 -13.31 6.77 -5.53
N HIS A 11 -14.33 7.29 -4.84
CA HIS A 11 -14.96 8.56 -5.15
C HIS A 11 -14.26 9.73 -4.46
N SER A 12 -13.05 10.05 -4.91
CA SER A 12 -12.24 11.14 -4.38
C SER A 12 -11.38 11.73 -5.48
N ARG A 13 -10.82 12.93 -5.27
CA ARG A 13 -9.82 13.49 -6.21
C ARG A 13 -8.53 12.68 -6.16
N PHE A 14 -7.86 12.53 -7.29
CA PHE A 14 -6.58 11.80 -7.39
C PHE A 14 -5.57 12.26 -6.33
N GLU A 15 -5.44 13.57 -6.11
CA GLU A 15 -4.47 14.12 -5.16
C GLU A 15 -4.75 13.67 -3.72
N ILE A 16 -6.01 13.57 -3.32
CA ILE A 16 -6.38 13.13 -1.96
C ILE A 16 -6.00 11.67 -1.77
N VAL A 17 -6.31 10.82 -2.74
CA VAL A 17 -5.97 9.39 -2.67
C VAL A 17 -4.46 9.20 -2.70
N TRP A 18 -3.76 9.92 -3.59
CA TRP A 18 -2.30 9.84 -3.70
C TRP A 18 -1.60 10.27 -2.41
N ASP A 19 -1.98 11.41 -1.85
CA ASP A 19 -1.37 11.91 -0.61
C ASP A 19 -1.61 10.95 0.56
N LEU A 20 -2.78 10.30 0.61
CA LEU A 20 -3.09 9.27 1.60
C LEU A 20 -2.23 8.02 1.42
N LEU A 21 -2.09 7.53 0.18
CA LEU A 21 -1.22 6.38 -0.12
C LEU A 21 0.24 6.66 0.28
N VAL A 22 0.75 7.85 -0.03
CA VAL A 22 2.09 8.28 0.38
C VAL A 22 2.21 8.29 1.91
N ASP A 23 1.24 8.87 2.63
CA ASP A 23 1.29 8.90 4.10
C ASP A 23 1.21 7.49 4.70
N THR A 24 0.42 6.57 4.16
CA THR A 24 0.39 5.16 4.61
C THR A 24 1.72 4.46 4.36
N ILE A 25 2.42 4.78 3.27
CA ILE A 25 3.72 4.19 2.97
C ILE A 25 4.83 4.77 3.83
N GLU A 26 4.83 6.08 4.07
CA GLU A 26 5.88 6.75 4.85
C GLU A 26 5.66 6.66 6.36
N HIS A 27 4.42 6.50 6.79
CA HIS A 27 4.02 6.45 8.20
C HIS A 27 3.09 5.27 8.50
N PRO A 28 3.51 4.02 8.22
CA PRO A 28 2.67 2.85 8.45
C PRO A 28 2.30 2.67 9.92
N ASP A 29 3.07 3.23 10.86
CA ASP A 29 2.77 3.27 12.30
C ASP A 29 1.45 3.99 12.65
N LYS A 30 0.98 4.90 11.80
CA LYS A 30 -0.33 5.56 11.97
C LYS A 30 -1.50 4.65 11.59
N TYR A 31 -1.26 3.61 10.79
CA TYR A 31 -2.29 2.78 10.16
C TYR A 31 -2.25 1.32 10.63
N LEU A 32 -1.08 0.82 11.00
CA LEU A 32 -0.84 -0.56 11.44
C LEU A 32 -0.55 -0.57 12.93
N SER A 33 -1.43 -1.18 13.71
CA SER A 33 -1.35 -1.20 15.18
C SER A 33 -0.22 -2.07 15.75
N ASN A 34 0.38 -2.93 14.93
CA ASN A 34 1.46 -3.84 15.32
C ASN A 34 2.86 -3.33 14.91
N VAL A 35 2.97 -2.09 14.42
CA VAL A 35 4.26 -1.48 14.07
C VAL A 35 4.90 -0.91 15.34
N LYS A 36 6.06 -1.46 15.69
CA LYS A 36 6.88 -1.02 16.83
C LYS A 36 7.74 0.18 16.46
N SER A 37 8.30 0.19 15.25
CA SER A 37 9.06 1.33 14.74
C SER A 37 9.17 1.32 13.22
N VAL A 38 9.33 2.50 12.64
CA VAL A 38 9.57 2.73 11.21
C VAL A 38 10.83 3.58 11.05
N ASN A 39 11.71 3.18 10.14
CA ASN A 39 12.86 3.96 9.75
C ASN A 39 12.87 4.14 8.24
N ILE A 40 12.97 5.40 7.78
CA ILE A 40 13.16 5.72 6.36
C ILE A 40 14.59 6.21 6.18
N SER A 41 15.29 5.59 5.23
CA SER A 41 16.69 5.87 4.93
C SER A 41 16.94 5.92 3.42
N GLU A 42 18.14 6.34 3.02
CA GLU A 42 18.58 6.34 1.61
C GLU A 42 17.61 7.08 0.65
N ARG A 43 16.96 8.15 1.13
CA ARG A 43 15.99 8.90 0.33
C ARG A 43 16.67 9.70 -0.77
N HIS A 44 16.27 9.45 -2.00
CA HIS A 44 16.65 10.17 -3.20
C HIS A 44 15.41 10.46 -4.05
N ASN A 45 14.90 11.69 -3.97
CA ASN A 45 13.63 12.09 -4.60
C ASN A 45 12.47 11.18 -4.14
N GLU A 46 11.82 10.51 -5.09
CA GLU A 46 10.69 9.61 -4.90
C GLU A 46 11.09 8.17 -4.56
N GLU A 47 12.39 7.93 -4.34
CA GLU A 47 12.95 6.61 -4.02
C GLU A 47 13.51 6.62 -2.60
N PHE A 48 13.27 5.56 -1.82
CA PHE A 48 13.85 5.40 -0.49
C PHE A 48 13.81 3.96 0.00
N ILE A 49 14.54 3.69 1.08
CA ILE A 49 14.49 2.45 1.82
C ILE A 49 13.61 2.63 3.05
N ARG A 50 12.66 1.73 3.25
CA ARG A 50 11.80 1.64 4.43
C ARG A 50 12.14 0.38 5.22
N GLU A 51 12.39 0.54 6.51
CA GLU A 51 12.56 -0.54 7.47
C GLU A 51 11.43 -0.47 8.50
N ILE A 52 10.71 -1.58 8.68
CA ILE A 52 9.63 -1.73 9.66
C ILE A 52 10.02 -2.84 10.62
N ILE A 53 9.93 -2.55 11.91
CA ILE A 53 10.01 -3.54 12.98
C ILE A 53 8.61 -3.66 13.57
N PHE A 54 8.09 -4.89 13.63
CA PHE A 54 6.81 -5.20 14.23
C PHE A 54 6.95 -5.57 15.72
N GLU A 55 5.85 -5.57 16.46
CA GLU A 55 5.83 -5.92 17.89
C GLU A 55 6.30 -7.35 18.20
N ASN A 56 6.22 -8.27 17.23
CA ASN A 56 6.75 -9.63 17.33
C ASN A 56 8.25 -9.74 16.95
N ASP A 57 8.94 -8.60 16.83
CA ASP A 57 10.32 -8.47 16.36
C ASP A 57 10.59 -9.02 14.94
N GLU A 58 9.53 -9.28 14.15
CA GLU A 58 9.68 -9.47 12.70
C GLU A 58 10.14 -8.16 12.05
N HIS A 59 11.02 -8.30 11.06
CA HIS A 59 11.63 -7.19 10.35
C HIS A 59 11.33 -7.27 8.85
N LEU A 60 10.98 -6.12 8.29
CA LEU A 60 10.68 -5.93 6.88
C LEU A 60 11.50 -4.75 6.36
N LYS A 61 12.34 -4.99 5.35
CA LYS A 61 13.07 -3.94 4.64
C LYS A 61 12.64 -3.91 3.19
N GLU A 62 12.24 -2.74 2.71
CA GLU A 62 11.75 -2.52 1.36
C GLU A 62 12.45 -1.35 0.70
N PHE A 63 12.57 -1.44 -0.62
CA PHE A 63 12.87 -0.30 -1.47
C PHE A 63 11.58 0.19 -2.10
N ILE A 64 11.31 1.48 -1.93
CA ILE A 64 10.08 2.12 -2.34
C ILE A 64 10.38 3.08 -3.50
N VAL A 65 9.52 3.09 -4.51
CA VAL A 65 9.48 4.08 -5.59
C VAL A 65 8.09 4.68 -5.67
N GLN A 66 7.96 6.00 -5.56
CA GLN A 66 6.70 6.76 -5.64
C GLN A 66 6.58 7.49 -6.98
N ASP A 67 6.12 6.81 -8.03
CA ASP A 67 5.95 7.41 -9.35
C ASP A 67 4.57 8.06 -9.50
N LYS A 68 4.46 9.31 -9.04
CA LYS A 68 3.20 10.09 -9.17
C LYS A 68 2.78 10.33 -10.61
N VAL A 69 3.73 10.40 -11.54
CA VAL A 69 3.46 10.68 -12.97
C VAL A 69 2.70 9.52 -13.60
N HIS A 70 3.09 8.29 -13.28
CA HIS A 70 2.41 7.07 -13.75
C HIS A 70 1.36 6.54 -12.76
N GLY A 71 1.19 7.20 -11.60
CA GLY A 71 0.25 6.81 -10.56
C GLY A 71 0.60 5.46 -9.96
N ALA A 72 1.87 5.19 -9.68
CA ALA A 72 2.33 3.90 -9.16
C ALA A 72 3.24 4.05 -7.92
N ILE A 73 3.00 3.25 -6.90
CA ILE A 73 3.95 3.03 -5.81
C ILE A 73 4.42 1.58 -5.87
N ILE A 74 5.73 1.38 -5.97
CA ILE A 74 6.36 0.05 -6.02
C ILE A 74 7.10 -0.17 -4.71
N CYS A 75 6.75 -1.23 -4.00
CA CYS A 75 7.41 -1.66 -2.77
C CYS A 75 8.12 -2.99 -3.04
N GLN A 76 9.44 -2.96 -3.21
CA GLN A 76 10.22 -4.17 -3.44
C GLN A 76 10.83 -4.66 -2.14
N LEU A 77 10.54 -5.90 -1.78
CA LEU A 77 11.08 -6.53 -0.59
C LEU A 77 12.58 -6.80 -0.75
N LYS A 78 13.39 -6.16 0.10
CA LYS A 78 14.86 -6.30 0.12
C LYS A 78 15.32 -7.26 1.20
N ASP A 79 14.68 -7.20 2.37
CA ASP A 79 14.95 -8.13 3.46
C ASP A 79 13.67 -8.52 4.20
N HIS A 80 13.51 -9.82 4.40
CA HIS A 80 12.43 -10.46 5.14
C HIS A 80 12.82 -11.91 5.41
N LEU A 81 12.44 -12.43 6.56
CA LEU A 81 12.88 -13.77 6.99
C LEU A 81 12.40 -14.88 6.03
N LYS A 82 11.14 -14.79 5.58
CA LYS A 82 10.46 -15.91 4.91
C LYS A 82 10.27 -15.75 3.41
N TYR A 83 10.26 -14.51 2.91
CA TYR A 83 9.76 -14.23 1.55
C TYR A 83 10.66 -13.26 0.79
N ASN A 84 10.59 -13.35 -0.54
CA ASN A 84 10.94 -12.29 -1.47
C ASN A 84 9.65 -11.86 -2.17
N GLY A 85 9.60 -10.63 -2.71
CA GLY A 85 8.41 -10.18 -3.42
C GLY A 85 8.38 -8.70 -3.70
N ASP A 86 7.29 -8.29 -4.32
CA ASP A 86 6.96 -6.90 -4.60
C ASP A 86 5.46 -6.64 -4.46
N THR A 87 5.14 -5.44 -4.00
CA THR A 87 3.79 -4.88 -4.04
C THR A 87 3.79 -3.71 -5.00
N VAL A 88 2.83 -3.69 -5.92
CA VAL A 88 2.58 -2.56 -6.82
C VAL A 88 1.19 -2.00 -6.51
N ILE A 89 1.15 -0.72 -6.17
CA ILE A 89 -0.09 0.04 -5.92
C ILE A 89 -0.25 0.99 -7.09
N SER A 90 -1.29 0.82 -7.90
CA SER A 90 -1.60 1.68 -9.03
C SER A 90 -2.86 2.49 -8.77
N LEU A 91 -2.80 3.80 -9.00
CA LEU A 91 -3.92 4.72 -8.96
C LEU A 91 -4.12 5.33 -10.34
N ARG A 92 -5.30 5.12 -10.92
CA ARG A 92 -5.66 5.66 -12.24
C ARG A 92 -6.94 6.48 -12.14
N SER A 93 -6.92 7.72 -12.59
CA SER A 93 -8.15 8.49 -12.75
C SER A 93 -9.00 7.91 -13.87
N THR A 94 -10.32 7.85 -13.67
CA THR A 94 -11.25 7.52 -14.74
C THR A 94 -11.57 8.78 -15.55
N ASN A 95 -12.57 8.72 -16.43
CA ASN A 95 -13.06 9.90 -17.13
C ASN A 95 -13.71 10.93 -16.18
N ASN A 96 -13.97 10.57 -14.92
CA ASN A 96 -14.49 11.45 -13.88
C ASN A 96 -13.35 11.84 -12.92
N VAL A 97 -13.12 13.14 -12.75
CA VAL A 97 -12.04 13.70 -11.90
C VAL A 97 -12.17 13.29 -10.42
N TYR A 98 -13.37 12.91 -9.99
CA TYR A 98 -13.67 12.46 -8.64
C TYR A 98 -13.77 10.94 -8.53
N GLU A 99 -13.35 10.18 -9.53
CA GLU A 99 -13.37 8.73 -9.51
C GLU A 99 -12.01 8.19 -9.94
N ASN A 100 -11.43 7.35 -9.10
CA ASN A 100 -10.16 6.69 -9.38
C ASN A 100 -10.29 5.18 -9.18
N GLU A 101 -9.57 4.43 -10.00
CA GLU A 101 -9.35 3.00 -9.85
C GLU A 101 -8.03 2.80 -9.08
N LEU A 102 -8.13 2.18 -7.90
CA LEU A 102 -7.00 1.76 -7.08
C LEU A 102 -6.80 0.25 -7.24
N ASP A 103 -5.62 -0.17 -7.66
CA ASP A 103 -5.25 -1.57 -7.87
C ASP A 103 -4.04 -1.90 -6.99
N TYR A 104 -4.20 -2.86 -6.09
CA TYR A 104 -3.10 -3.45 -5.35
C TYR A 104 -2.75 -4.78 -5.98
N LYS A 105 -1.46 -5.00 -6.25
CA LYS A 105 -0.94 -6.26 -6.76
C LYS A 105 0.23 -6.69 -5.89
N LEU A 106 0.16 -7.90 -5.36
CA LEU A 106 1.22 -8.52 -4.57
C LEU A 106 1.75 -9.75 -5.32
N GLN A 107 3.07 -9.85 -5.43
CA GLN A 107 3.77 -11.04 -5.91
C GLN A 107 4.80 -11.46 -4.86
N TRP A 108 4.91 -12.75 -4.58
CA TRP A 108 5.85 -13.23 -3.57
C TRP A 108 6.46 -14.58 -3.95
N LEU A 109 7.45 -14.99 -3.17
CA LEU A 109 8.08 -16.30 -3.23
C LEU A 109 8.63 -16.65 -1.86
N SER A 110 8.36 -17.85 -1.35
CA SER A 110 9.06 -18.36 -0.17
C SER A 110 10.56 -18.48 -0.44
N LYS A 111 11.38 -18.09 0.55
CA LYS A 111 12.83 -18.34 0.54
C LYS A 111 13.16 -19.80 0.81
N ASP A 112 12.25 -20.54 1.44
CA ASP A 112 12.40 -21.96 1.70
C ASP A 112 11.73 -22.78 0.58
N PRO A 113 12.51 -23.52 -0.23
CA PRO A 113 11.98 -24.31 -1.34
C PRO A 113 11.18 -25.55 -0.89
N SER A 114 11.25 -25.93 0.39
CA SER A 114 10.44 -27.00 0.97
C SER A 114 9.05 -26.53 1.37
N THR A 115 8.86 -25.21 1.51
CA THR A 115 7.55 -24.56 1.56
C THR A 115 6.97 -24.50 0.14
N ILE A 116 6.60 -25.68 -0.39
CA ILE A 116 5.92 -25.81 -1.68
C ILE A 116 4.47 -25.31 -1.59
N GLU A 117 3.96 -25.17 -0.36
CA GLU A 117 2.61 -24.68 -0.11
C GLU A 117 2.65 -23.21 0.28
N ASP A 118 2.48 -22.33 -0.71
CA ASP A 118 1.55 -21.22 -0.52
C ASP A 118 0.22 -21.87 -0.13
N THR A 119 0.03 -22.12 1.17
CA THR A 119 -1.19 -22.77 1.61
C THR A 119 -2.36 -21.88 1.16
N GLN A 120 -3.48 -22.50 0.78
CA GLN A 120 -4.68 -21.72 0.43
C GLN A 120 -5.05 -20.74 1.55
N GLU A 121 -4.70 -21.08 2.79
CA GLU A 121 -4.86 -20.24 3.98
C GLU A 121 -3.93 -19.02 3.97
N GLU A 122 -2.63 -19.17 3.72
CA GLU A 122 -1.69 -18.03 3.60
C GLU A 122 -2.09 -17.10 2.46
N THR A 123 -2.45 -17.66 1.30
CA THR A 123 -2.91 -16.86 0.16
C THR A 123 -4.22 -16.12 0.48
N ALA A 124 -5.14 -16.76 1.21
CA ALA A 124 -6.39 -16.13 1.65
C ALA A 124 -6.14 -15.01 2.67
N ALA A 125 -5.22 -15.21 3.62
CA ALA A 125 -4.84 -14.20 4.60
C ALA A 125 -4.21 -12.97 3.93
N LEU A 126 -3.27 -13.18 2.99
CA LEU A 126 -2.66 -12.09 2.23
C LEU A 126 -3.71 -11.34 1.38
N ARG A 127 -4.66 -12.07 0.78
CA ARG A 127 -5.76 -11.46 0.03
C ARG A 127 -6.62 -10.59 0.95
N GLN A 128 -7.00 -11.11 2.11
CA GLN A 128 -7.79 -10.36 3.07
C GLN A 128 -7.08 -9.08 3.52
N GLN A 129 -5.78 -9.14 3.81
CA GLN A 129 -4.99 -7.96 4.19
C GLN A 129 -4.97 -6.91 3.08
N LEU A 130 -4.80 -7.35 1.83
CA LEU A 130 -4.74 -6.47 0.66
C LEU A 130 -6.11 -5.84 0.36
N GLU A 131 -7.20 -6.59 0.51
CA GLU A 131 -8.59 -6.09 0.43
C GLU A 131 -8.88 -5.07 1.55
N SER A 132 -8.50 -5.36 2.80
CA SER A 132 -8.67 -4.45 3.93
C SER A 132 -7.92 -3.14 3.73
N ALA A 133 -6.65 -3.20 3.28
CA ALA A 133 -5.87 -1.99 3.02
C ALA A 133 -6.52 -1.10 1.94
N ALA A 134 -6.97 -1.69 0.81
CA ALA A 134 -7.64 -0.94 -0.24
C ALA A 134 -8.97 -0.32 0.25
N PHE A 135 -9.73 -1.06 1.05
CA PHE A 135 -10.98 -0.59 1.64
C PHE A 135 -10.76 0.58 2.61
N GLU A 136 -9.74 0.53 3.46
CA GLU A 136 -9.41 1.61 4.40
C GLU A 136 -8.99 2.90 3.67
N ILE A 137 -8.17 2.77 2.62
CA ILE A 137 -7.80 3.91 1.75
C ILE A 137 -9.04 4.53 1.12
N LYS A 138 -9.93 3.70 0.55
CA LYS A 138 -11.19 4.16 -0.03
C LYS A 138 -12.04 4.92 0.98
N ALA A 139 -12.35 4.30 2.10
CA ALA A 139 -13.20 4.88 3.13
C ALA A 139 -12.61 6.21 3.64
N THR A 140 -11.31 6.28 3.85
CA THR A 140 -10.64 7.49 4.33
C THR A 140 -10.63 8.59 3.28
N ALA A 141 -10.32 8.26 2.02
CA ALA A 141 -10.25 9.23 0.93
C ALA A 141 -11.63 9.83 0.58
N GLU A 142 -12.69 9.02 0.57
CA GLU A 142 -14.06 9.48 0.34
C GLU A 142 -14.52 10.40 1.48
N ASN A 143 -14.24 10.03 2.73
CA ASN A 143 -14.53 10.89 3.89
C ASN A 143 -13.77 12.24 3.85
N LEU A 144 -12.51 12.25 3.40
CA LEU A 144 -11.74 13.48 3.24
C LEU A 144 -12.27 14.38 2.12
N GLN A 145 -12.74 13.78 1.02
CA GLN A 145 -13.38 14.48 -0.09
C GLN A 145 -14.66 15.20 0.37
N ASP A 146 -15.54 14.49 1.08
CA ASP A 146 -16.81 15.04 1.58
C ASP A 146 -16.61 16.23 2.51
N ARG A 147 -15.62 16.15 3.40
CA ARG A 147 -15.26 17.23 4.33
C ARG A 147 -14.71 18.47 3.62
N ARG A 148 -14.00 18.31 2.50
CA ARG A 148 -13.51 19.42 1.68
C ARG A 148 -14.65 20.07 0.89
N GLY A 149 -15.51 19.28 0.25
CA GLY A 149 -16.69 19.79 -0.46
C GLY A 149 -17.68 20.52 0.46
N SER A 150 -17.80 20.09 1.71
CA SER A 150 -18.64 20.77 2.72
C SER A 150 -18.07 22.12 3.18
N ARG A 151 -16.76 22.33 3.14
CA ARG A 151 -16.11 23.61 3.50
C ARG A 151 -16.15 24.64 2.38
N GLU A 152 -16.14 24.20 1.11
CA GLU A 152 -16.21 25.10 -0.04
C GLU A 152 -17.61 25.68 -0.27
N ASN A 153 -18.67 25.06 0.27
CA ASN A 153 -20.06 25.54 0.16
C ASN A 153 -20.49 26.55 1.24
N ILE A 154 -19.56 27.02 2.10
CA ILE A 154 -19.85 27.95 3.22
C ILE A 154 -19.20 29.33 3.00
N LEU A 155 -18.55 29.56 1.85
CA LEU A 155 -17.96 30.85 1.46
C LEU A 155 -18.66 31.41 0.21
#